data_AF-A0AAX4P847-F1
#
_entry.id   AF-A0AAX4P847-F1
#
_cell.length_a   1.000
_cell.length_b   1.000
_cell.length_c   1.000
_cell.angle_alpha   90.00
_cell.angle_beta   90.00
_cell.angle_gamma   90.00
#
_symmetry.space_group_name_H-M   'P 1'
#
loop_
_entity.id
_entity.type
_entity.pdbx_description
1 polymer ?
#
loop_
_entity_poly.entity_id
_entity_poly.type
_entity_poly.pdbx_seq_one_letter_code
_entity_poly.pdbx_strand_id
1 'polypeptide(L)'
;MSYRAFFLGASGAFASAWALQTVACGETSTRAGGPPETVWAYPSPYDADASRSSRFLQRRDFTTWSNQWNLRALLAAWEESDTEETWPWVWTWRNPNGPHFVFVGVDDTTLELARSIAGRSEKNNLTVVVPSVDELDAKVVGDLYAARCAVIEQRPQQIDFEAKVLMLQDERIICYDKVFFS
;
A
#
# COMPACT_ATOMS: atom_id res chain seq x y z
N MET A 1 31.31 49.25 -31.24
CA MET A 1 32.76 49.37 -31.45
C MET A 1 33.35 50.23 -30.34
N SER A 2 34.07 49.63 -29.40
CA SER A 2 35.00 50.31 -28.49
C SER A 2 36.03 49.28 -28.01
N TYR A 3 37.32 49.64 -28.04
CA TYR A 3 38.48 48.74 -27.97
C TYR A 3 39.38 49.08 -26.78
N ARG A 4 39.99 48.03 -26.20
CA ARG A 4 41.26 47.95 -25.41
C ARG A 4 41.20 48.52 -23.96
N ALA A 5 41.94 48.04 -22.96
CA ALA A 5 43.29 47.43 -22.94
C ALA A 5 43.63 46.65 -21.63
N PHE A 6 44.51 45.64 -21.75
CA PHE A 6 45.64 45.18 -20.89
C PHE A 6 45.55 45.04 -19.34
N PHE A 7 46.03 43.90 -18.82
CA PHE A 7 47.17 43.83 -17.88
C PHE A 7 47.89 42.46 -17.90
N LEU A 8 49.19 42.49 -17.62
CA LEU A 8 50.24 41.46 -17.76
C LEU A 8 50.99 41.36 -16.40
N GLY A 9 51.49 40.16 -16.03
CA GLY A 9 52.52 39.92 -14.99
C GLY A 9 52.02 39.89 -13.53
N ALA A 10 52.63 39.20 -12.56
CA ALA A 10 53.97 38.61 -12.41
C ALA A 10 53.93 37.53 -11.29
N SER A 11 54.65 36.41 -11.43
CA SER A 11 55.90 36.06 -10.71
C SER A 11 55.80 35.86 -9.18
N GLY A 12 56.27 34.69 -8.71
CA GLY A 12 56.48 34.43 -7.29
C GLY A 12 56.90 32.99 -7.00
N ALA A 13 58.12 32.63 -7.38
CA ALA A 13 58.79 31.42 -6.89
C ALA A 13 59.26 31.64 -5.45
N PHE A 14 59.22 30.62 -4.57
CA PHE A 14 60.28 30.35 -3.59
C PHE A 14 60.18 28.90 -3.11
N ALA A 15 61.21 28.12 -3.45
CA ALA A 15 61.50 26.83 -2.88
C ALA A 15 62.43 26.99 -1.67
N SER A 16 62.24 26.18 -0.65
CA SER A 16 63.21 25.89 0.41
C SER A 16 62.76 24.63 1.15
N ALA A 17 63.59 23.83 1.81
CA ALA A 17 64.89 23.23 1.52
C ALA A 17 65.04 22.15 2.61
N TRP A 18 65.41 20.93 2.23
CA TRP A 18 66.27 19.97 2.95
C TRP A 18 66.05 19.67 4.45
N ALA A 19 65.82 18.40 4.79
CA ALA A 19 66.86 17.50 5.36
C ALA A 19 66.32 16.10 5.69
N LEU A 20 67.12 15.08 5.36
CA LEU A 20 66.95 13.66 5.72
C LEU A 20 67.12 13.43 7.23
N GLN A 21 66.49 12.38 7.79
CA GLN A 21 67.26 11.36 8.52
C GLN A 21 66.52 10.03 8.79
N THR A 22 67.26 8.95 8.45
CA THR A 22 67.40 7.63 9.11
C THR A 22 66.30 6.56 9.10
N VAL A 23 66.77 5.40 8.61
CA VAL A 23 66.26 4.03 8.67
C VAL A 23 66.30 3.48 10.10
N ALA A 24 65.25 2.76 10.51
CA ALA A 24 65.35 1.61 11.42
C ALA A 24 64.17 0.65 11.20
N CYS A 25 64.50 -0.64 11.20
CA CYS A 25 63.63 -1.79 11.00
C CYS A 25 62.82 -2.10 12.28
N GLY A 26 61.56 -2.55 12.16
CA GLY A 26 60.87 -3.18 13.29
C GLY A 26 59.34 -3.10 13.28
N GLU A 27 58.74 -4.30 13.15
CA GLU A 27 57.47 -4.73 13.74
C GLU A 27 56.14 -4.43 13.00
N THR A 28 55.57 -5.54 12.53
CA THR A 28 54.16 -5.78 12.22
C THR A 28 53.23 -5.22 13.29
N SER A 29 52.29 -4.36 12.91
CA SER A 29 51.07 -4.11 13.68
C SER A 29 49.87 -4.10 12.76
N THR A 30 49.25 -5.27 12.63
CA THR A 30 47.89 -5.45 12.15
C THR A 30 46.92 -4.57 12.94
N ARG A 31 46.16 -3.72 12.24
CA ARG A 31 44.78 -3.42 12.61
C ARG A 31 43.91 -3.32 11.36
N ALA A 32 43.49 -4.50 10.92
CA ALA A 32 42.19 -4.68 10.31
C ALA A 32 41.11 -4.43 11.39
N GLY A 33 39.99 -3.84 11.00
CA GLY A 33 38.88 -3.57 11.91
C GLY A 33 37.65 -3.07 11.17
N GLY A 34 37.26 -3.74 10.08
CA GLY A 34 35.86 -3.73 9.68
C GLY A 34 35.01 -4.37 10.79
N PRO A 35 33.71 -4.08 10.87
CA PRO A 35 32.84 -4.71 11.86
C PRO A 35 33.01 -6.23 11.80
N PRO A 36 33.02 -6.92 12.96
CA PRO A 36 33.16 -8.38 12.98
C PRO A 36 32.07 -9.00 12.11
N GLU A 37 32.44 -9.91 11.22
CA GLU A 37 31.47 -10.70 10.48
C GLU A 37 30.52 -11.35 11.48
N THR A 38 29.22 -11.15 11.29
CA THR A 38 28.19 -11.68 12.17
C THR A 38 28.26 -13.20 12.11
N VAL A 39 28.82 -13.82 13.16
CA VAL A 39 28.88 -15.28 13.27
C VAL A 39 27.48 -15.78 13.54
N TRP A 40 26.83 -16.31 12.49
CA TRP A 40 25.55 -16.98 12.60
C TRP A 40 25.68 -18.29 13.36
N ALA A 41 24.62 -18.73 14.04
CA ALA A 41 24.59 -20.02 14.71
C ALA A 41 24.80 -21.17 13.70
N TYR A 42 25.66 -22.13 14.03
CA TYR A 42 25.97 -23.26 13.15
C TYR A 42 24.86 -24.34 13.18
N PRO A 43 24.43 -24.87 12.02
CA PRO A 43 24.85 -24.50 10.66
C PRO A 43 24.15 -23.21 10.21
N SER A 44 24.89 -22.31 9.54
CA SER A 44 24.29 -21.08 9.04
C SER A 44 23.19 -21.44 8.05
N PRO A 45 22.03 -20.78 8.12
CA PRO A 45 20.97 -20.98 7.14
C PRO A 45 21.42 -20.65 5.70
N TYR A 46 22.51 -19.91 5.55
CA TYR A 46 23.08 -19.43 4.29
C TYR A 46 24.39 -20.12 3.89
N ASP A 47 24.87 -21.11 4.66
CA ASP A 47 26.03 -21.89 4.26
C ASP A 47 25.75 -22.59 2.91
N ALA A 48 26.73 -22.55 2.02
CA ALA A 48 26.65 -22.92 0.61
C ALA A 48 26.49 -24.44 0.35
N ASP A 49 25.94 -25.19 1.32
CA ASP A 49 25.42 -26.54 1.07
C ASP A 49 24.15 -26.41 0.21
N ALA A 50 24.41 -26.37 -1.09
CA ALA A 50 23.51 -26.20 -2.21
C ALA A 50 22.52 -27.36 -2.43
N SER A 51 22.20 -28.13 -1.39
CA SER A 51 21.09 -29.09 -1.37
C SER A 51 19.79 -28.48 -0.83
N ARG A 52 19.83 -27.24 -0.32
CA ARG A 52 18.68 -26.51 0.26
C ARG A 52 17.80 -25.77 -0.76
N SER A 53 17.87 -26.06 -2.05
CA SER A 53 16.87 -25.54 -3.00
C SER A 53 15.45 -26.07 -2.70
N SER A 54 15.32 -27.10 -1.85
CA SER A 54 14.06 -27.64 -1.34
C SER A 54 13.57 -26.98 -0.04
N ARG A 55 14.40 -26.20 0.67
CA ARG A 55 14.00 -25.55 1.92
C ARG A 55 13.17 -24.29 1.67
N PHE A 56 13.52 -23.55 0.63
CA PHE A 56 12.84 -22.32 0.27
C PHE A 56 11.89 -22.60 -0.90
N LEU A 57 10.61 -22.80 -0.55
CA LEU A 57 9.53 -22.83 -1.52
C LEU A 57 9.53 -21.52 -2.32
N GLN A 58 9.33 -21.60 -3.63
CA GLN A 58 9.36 -20.44 -4.49
C GLN A 58 8.10 -19.62 -4.27
N ARG A 59 8.17 -18.28 -4.44
CA ARG A 59 7.00 -17.41 -4.34
C ARG A 59 5.82 -17.92 -5.17
N ARG A 60 6.10 -18.47 -6.36
CA ARG A 60 5.08 -19.06 -7.24
C ARG A 60 4.29 -20.21 -6.62
N ASP A 61 4.92 -20.95 -5.70
CA ASP A 61 4.30 -22.09 -5.00
C ASP A 61 3.27 -21.61 -3.95
N PHE A 62 3.28 -20.30 -3.63
CA PHE A 62 2.32 -19.65 -2.73
C PHE A 62 1.45 -18.60 -3.43
N THR A 63 1.56 -18.43 -4.75
CA THR A 63 0.72 -17.51 -5.51
C THR A 63 -0.24 -18.28 -6.39
N THR A 64 -1.53 -18.10 -6.15
CA THR A 64 -2.56 -18.48 -7.12
C THR A 64 -2.70 -17.36 -8.15
N TRP A 65 -2.81 -17.72 -9.43
CA TRP A 65 -3.17 -16.75 -10.47
C TRP A 65 -4.69 -16.65 -10.52
N SER A 66 -5.22 -15.47 -10.23
CA SER A 66 -6.61 -15.12 -10.48
C SER A 66 -6.68 -14.09 -11.60
N ASN A 67 -7.73 -14.17 -12.42
CA ASN A 67 -8.07 -13.08 -13.31
C ASN A 67 -8.46 -11.88 -12.43
N GLN A 68 -7.72 -10.77 -12.57
CA GLN A 68 -8.03 -9.52 -11.91
C GLN A 68 -8.74 -8.60 -12.88
N TRP A 69 -9.78 -7.92 -12.40
CA TRP A 69 -10.51 -6.93 -13.17
C TRP A 69 -9.74 -5.62 -13.18
N ASN A 70 -9.76 -4.92 -14.32
CA ASN A 70 -9.28 -3.54 -14.38
C ASN A 70 -10.39 -2.59 -13.91
N LEU A 71 -10.56 -2.48 -12.59
CA LEU A 71 -11.64 -1.71 -11.97
C LEU A 71 -11.59 -0.23 -12.35
N ARG A 72 -10.39 0.34 -12.53
CA ARG A 72 -10.22 1.73 -13.00
C ARG A 72 -10.75 1.93 -14.41
N ALA A 73 -10.36 1.07 -15.35
CA ALA A 73 -10.81 1.19 -16.74
C ALA A 73 -12.32 0.96 -16.85
N LEU A 74 -12.85 0.04 -16.04
CA LEU A 74 -14.28 -0.24 -15.96
C LEU A 74 -15.06 0.98 -15.44
N LEU A 75 -14.59 1.62 -14.36
CA LEU A 75 -15.19 2.86 -13.86
C LEU A 75 -15.11 4.01 -14.88
N ALA A 76 -13.97 4.17 -15.57
CA ALA A 76 -13.79 5.22 -16.57
C ALA A 76 -14.71 5.03 -17.79
N ALA A 77 -14.86 3.79 -18.27
CA ALA A 77 -15.77 3.47 -19.36
C ALA A 77 -17.23 3.82 -18.99
N TRP A 78 -17.59 3.65 -17.73
CA TRP A 78 -18.92 3.98 -17.24
C TRP A 78 -19.19 5.47 -17.09
N GLU A 79 -18.21 6.23 -16.59
CA GLU A 79 -18.33 7.70 -16.50
C GLU A 79 -18.52 8.32 -17.90
N GLU A 80 -18.07 7.63 -18.96
CA GLU A 80 -18.26 8.04 -20.36
C GLU A 80 -19.60 7.57 -20.94
N SER A 81 -20.10 6.39 -20.55
CA SER A 81 -21.35 5.79 -21.05
C SER A 81 -22.56 6.16 -20.18
N ASP A 82 -22.92 7.44 -20.15
CA ASP A 82 -23.96 8.02 -19.28
C ASP A 82 -25.41 7.58 -19.63
N THR A 83 -25.60 6.62 -20.56
CA THR A 83 -26.90 6.34 -21.19
C THR A 83 -27.50 4.96 -20.91
N GLU A 84 -26.80 4.02 -20.25
CA GLU A 84 -27.31 2.66 -20.05
C GLU A 84 -27.09 2.16 -18.62
N GLU A 85 -28.10 1.46 -18.06
CA GLU A 85 -27.95 0.58 -16.89
C GLU A 85 -26.95 -0.52 -17.24
N THR A 86 -25.67 -0.21 -17.06
CA THR A 86 -24.58 -1.05 -17.57
C THR A 86 -24.17 -2.05 -16.50
N TRP A 87 -24.14 -3.31 -16.89
CA TRP A 87 -23.61 -4.41 -16.11
C TRP A 87 -22.09 -4.22 -15.85
N PRO A 88 -21.57 -4.54 -14.64
CA PRO A 88 -22.28 -5.12 -13.51
C PRO A 88 -23.07 -4.07 -12.71
N TRP A 89 -24.19 -4.52 -12.15
CA TRP A 89 -25.14 -3.72 -11.37
C TRP A 89 -24.45 -2.77 -10.38
N VAL A 90 -24.51 -1.46 -10.66
CA VAL A 90 -23.88 -0.43 -9.83
C VAL A 90 -24.81 -0.05 -8.70
N TRP A 91 -24.73 -0.76 -7.58
CA TRP A 91 -25.61 -0.51 -6.44
C TRP A 91 -25.20 0.74 -5.65
N THR A 92 -23.98 1.25 -5.83
CA THR A 92 -23.48 2.45 -5.13
C THR A 92 -22.47 3.21 -5.99
N TRP A 93 -22.97 3.89 -7.03
CA TRP A 93 -22.19 4.89 -7.76
C TRP A 93 -21.70 5.97 -6.78
N ARG A 94 -20.62 6.68 -7.13
CA ARG A 94 -20.14 7.82 -6.34
C ARG A 94 -21.28 8.82 -6.15
N ASN A 95 -21.85 8.88 -4.95
CA ASN A 95 -22.96 9.78 -4.68
C ASN A 95 -22.47 11.24 -4.74
N PRO A 96 -22.94 12.06 -5.70
CA PRO A 96 -22.54 13.48 -5.74
C PRO A 96 -23.06 14.25 -4.53
N ASN A 97 -24.07 13.72 -3.84
CA ASN A 97 -24.74 14.41 -2.74
C ASN A 97 -24.06 14.19 -1.37
N GLY A 98 -23.12 13.27 -1.24
CA GLY A 98 -22.44 13.02 0.03
C GLY A 98 -21.55 11.79 0.05
N PRO A 99 -20.67 11.68 1.06
CA PRO A 99 -19.68 10.62 1.13
C PRO A 99 -20.32 9.25 1.38
N HIS A 100 -19.73 8.21 0.78
CA HIS A 100 -20.12 6.83 0.98
C HIS A 100 -19.10 6.08 1.84
N PHE A 101 -19.57 5.56 2.97
CA PHE A 101 -18.80 4.78 3.93
C PHE A 101 -19.18 3.31 3.83
N VAL A 102 -18.18 2.44 3.63
CA VAL A 102 -18.38 1.00 3.47
C VAL A 102 -17.73 0.25 4.62
N PHE A 103 -18.45 -0.68 5.23
CA PHE A 103 -17.95 -1.61 6.24
C PHE A 103 -17.89 -3.01 5.63
N VAL A 104 -16.76 -3.70 5.81
CA VAL A 104 -16.55 -5.07 5.37
C VAL A 104 -16.46 -5.94 6.60
N GLY A 105 -17.53 -6.69 6.87
CA GLY A 105 -17.77 -7.39 8.13
C GLY A 105 -18.44 -6.51 9.19
N VAL A 106 -18.78 -7.15 10.30
CA VAL A 106 -19.37 -6.51 11.49
C VAL A 106 -18.63 -7.00 12.72
N ASP A 107 -18.10 -6.07 13.50
CA ASP A 107 -17.56 -6.29 14.84
C ASP A 107 -18.31 -5.47 15.89
N ASP A 108 -17.89 -5.59 17.16
CA ASP A 108 -18.49 -4.88 18.29
C ASP A 108 -18.43 -3.34 18.14
N THR A 109 -17.50 -2.81 17.32
CA THR A 109 -17.29 -1.37 17.14
C THR A 109 -18.05 -0.80 15.94
N THR A 110 -18.41 -1.66 14.98
CA THR A 110 -18.97 -1.29 13.68
C THR A 110 -20.28 -0.52 13.85
N LEU A 111 -21.14 -0.98 14.75
CA LEU A 111 -22.45 -0.35 14.98
C LEU A 111 -22.32 1.02 15.62
N GLU A 112 -21.41 1.19 16.58
CA GLU A 112 -21.15 2.49 17.22
C GLU A 112 -20.59 3.50 16.21
N LEU A 113 -19.67 3.04 15.35
CA LEU A 113 -19.09 3.86 14.30
C LEU A 113 -20.13 4.23 13.23
N ALA A 114 -20.96 3.28 12.79
CA ALA A 114 -22.05 3.53 11.85
C ALA A 114 -23.03 4.57 12.40
N ARG A 115 -23.44 4.44 13.67
CA ARG A 115 -24.30 5.44 14.35
C ARG A 115 -23.62 6.80 14.45
N SER A 116 -22.34 6.85 14.80
CA SER A 116 -21.57 8.09 14.86
C SER A 116 -21.51 8.80 13.50
N ILE A 117 -21.26 8.06 12.42
CA ILE A 117 -21.19 8.62 11.07
C ILE A 117 -22.57 9.05 10.58
N ALA A 118 -23.60 8.22 10.80
CA ALA A 118 -24.98 8.53 10.45
C ALA A 118 -25.47 9.80 11.16
N GLY A 119 -25.09 10.01 12.42
CA GLY A 119 -25.48 11.16 13.22
C GLY A 119 -24.79 12.47 12.83
N ARG A 120 -23.67 12.43 12.08
CA ARG A 120 -22.95 13.63 11.63
C ARG A 120 -23.63 14.33 10.46
N SER A 121 -24.27 13.58 9.58
CA SER A 121 -24.96 14.13 8.42
C SER A 121 -25.97 13.15 7.83
N GLU A 122 -27.12 13.66 7.42
CA GLU A 122 -28.11 12.91 6.65
C GLU A 122 -27.58 12.50 5.27
N LYS A 123 -26.58 13.21 4.75
CA LYS A 123 -25.98 12.96 3.43
C LYS A 123 -24.95 11.83 3.43
N ASN A 124 -24.56 11.32 4.59
CA ASN A 124 -23.63 10.20 4.69
C ASN A 124 -24.36 8.91 4.31
N ASN A 125 -23.90 8.27 3.23
CA ASN A 125 -24.37 6.95 2.85
C ASN A 125 -23.52 5.89 3.54
N LEU A 126 -24.17 4.84 4.03
CA LEU A 126 -23.54 3.77 4.79
C LEU A 126 -23.94 2.44 4.17
N THR A 127 -22.96 1.58 3.92
CA THR A 127 -23.19 0.22 3.44
C THR A 127 -22.31 -0.73 4.23
N VAL A 128 -22.87 -1.85 4.68
CA VAL A 128 -22.12 -2.95 5.28
C VAL A 128 -22.23 -4.17 4.38
N VAL A 129 -21.10 -4.83 4.16
CA VAL A 129 -20.96 -6.03 3.35
C VAL A 129 -20.65 -7.19 4.30
N VAL A 130 -21.52 -8.18 4.35
CA VAL A 130 -21.35 -9.36 5.21
C VAL A 130 -21.47 -10.65 4.39
N PRO A 131 -20.70 -11.71 4.74
CA PRO A 131 -20.75 -12.98 4.00
C PRO A 131 -22.12 -13.64 4.02
N SER A 132 -22.81 -13.59 5.16
CA SER A 132 -24.19 -14.04 5.31
C SER A 132 -24.92 -13.17 6.33
N VAL A 133 -26.16 -12.79 6.04
CA VAL A 133 -27.00 -12.03 6.98
C VAL A 133 -27.57 -12.95 8.06
N ASP A 134 -27.75 -14.23 7.74
CA ASP A 134 -28.26 -15.24 8.68
C ASP A 134 -27.28 -15.54 9.83
N GLU A 135 -25.99 -15.23 9.65
CA GLU A 135 -24.96 -15.35 10.68
C GLU A 135 -24.99 -14.18 11.69
N LEU A 136 -25.75 -13.12 11.40
CA LEU A 136 -25.91 -11.97 12.29
C LEU A 136 -27.16 -12.10 13.17
N ASP A 137 -27.07 -11.57 14.38
CA ASP A 137 -28.26 -11.38 15.22
C ASP A 137 -29.24 -10.43 14.52
N ALA A 138 -30.51 -10.82 14.42
CA ALA A 138 -31.58 -10.00 13.85
C ALA A 138 -31.67 -8.60 14.50
N LYS A 139 -31.31 -8.48 15.79
CA LYS A 139 -31.20 -7.19 16.48
C LYS A 139 -30.09 -6.32 15.87
N VAL A 140 -28.94 -6.90 15.55
CA VAL A 140 -27.82 -6.17 14.91
C VAL A 140 -28.22 -5.68 13.53
N VAL A 141 -28.89 -6.53 12.75
CA VAL A 141 -29.42 -6.16 11.43
C VAL A 141 -30.43 -5.00 11.55
N GLY A 142 -31.37 -5.09 12.51
CA GLY A 142 -32.31 -4.00 12.79
C GLY A 142 -31.62 -2.71 13.23
N ASP A 143 -30.60 -2.81 14.06
CA ASP A 143 -29.80 -1.68 14.54
C ASP A 143 -29.01 -1.00 13.39
N LEU A 144 -28.52 -1.77 12.42
CA LEU A 144 -27.86 -1.26 11.21
C LEU A 144 -28.84 -0.50 10.31
N TYR A 145 -30.03 -1.05 10.08
CA TYR A 145 -31.07 -0.35 9.32
C TYR A 145 -31.53 0.93 10.02
N ALA A 146 -31.66 0.91 11.35
CA ALA A 146 -31.98 2.10 12.13
C ALA A 146 -30.89 3.18 12.02
N ALA A 147 -29.63 2.78 11.81
CA ALA A 147 -28.52 3.69 11.53
C ALA A 147 -28.45 4.16 10.05
N ARG A 148 -29.47 3.86 9.23
CA ARG A 148 -29.51 4.16 7.78
C ARG A 148 -28.38 3.48 7.00
N CYS A 149 -27.92 2.33 7.48
CA CYS A 149 -26.91 1.51 6.82
C CYS A 149 -27.59 0.46 5.94
N ALA A 150 -27.25 0.42 4.65
CA ALA A 150 -27.62 -0.68 3.77
C ALA A 150 -26.82 -1.94 4.15
N VAL A 151 -27.44 -3.10 4.08
CA VAL A 151 -26.79 -4.40 4.34
C VAL A 151 -26.76 -5.17 3.03
N ILE A 152 -25.56 -5.59 2.61
CA ILE A 152 -25.34 -6.39 1.40
C ILE A 152 -24.76 -7.73 1.84
N GLU A 153 -25.48 -8.80 1.50
CA GLU A 153 -25.05 -10.17 1.74
C GLU A 153 -24.18 -10.67 0.59
N GLN A 154 -22.86 -10.43 0.66
CA GLN A 154 -21.88 -10.88 -0.33
C GLN A 154 -20.46 -10.88 0.26
N ARG A 155 -19.51 -11.50 -0.44
CA ARG A 155 -18.08 -11.44 -0.08
C ARG A 155 -17.31 -10.48 -1.00
N PRO A 156 -16.36 -9.71 -0.46
CA PRO A 156 -15.36 -8.99 -1.26
C PRO A 156 -14.59 -9.96 -2.17
N GLN A 157 -14.46 -9.62 -3.45
CA GLN A 157 -13.64 -10.34 -4.42
C GLN A 157 -12.35 -9.58 -4.73
N GLN A 158 -12.45 -8.27 -4.98
CA GLN A 158 -11.31 -7.43 -5.35
C GLN A 158 -11.51 -6.02 -4.83
N ILE A 159 -10.43 -5.37 -4.40
CA ILE A 159 -10.46 -3.96 -4.01
C ILE A 159 -9.35 -3.20 -4.74
N ASP A 160 -9.72 -2.04 -5.27
CA ASP A 160 -8.78 -1.03 -5.76
C ASP A 160 -8.86 0.19 -4.82
N PHE A 161 -7.79 0.40 -4.05
CA PHE A 161 -7.69 1.51 -3.10
C PHE A 161 -7.45 2.85 -3.78
N GLU A 162 -6.82 2.86 -4.96
CA GLU A 162 -6.53 4.09 -5.69
C GLU A 162 -7.80 4.59 -6.39
N ALA A 163 -8.49 3.70 -7.11
CA ALA A 163 -9.76 4.01 -7.73
C ALA A 163 -10.91 4.11 -6.70
N LYS A 164 -10.69 3.66 -5.46
CA LYS A 164 -11.69 3.54 -4.38
C LYS A 164 -12.94 2.76 -4.80
N VAL A 165 -12.69 1.56 -5.33
CA VAL A 165 -13.71 0.65 -5.83
C VAL A 165 -13.57 -0.69 -5.15
N LEU A 166 -14.68 -1.22 -4.64
CA LEU A 166 -14.79 -2.56 -4.09
C LEU A 166 -15.68 -3.39 -5.02
N MET A 167 -15.19 -4.55 -5.46
CA MET A 167 -15.92 -5.53 -6.24
C MET A 167 -16.28 -6.73 -5.37
N LEU A 168 -17.53 -7.15 -5.43
CA LEU A 168 -18.07 -8.32 -4.74
C LEU A 168 -18.03 -9.57 -5.63
N GLN A 169 -18.23 -10.74 -5.03
CA GLN A 169 -18.25 -12.02 -5.75
C GLN A 169 -19.36 -12.17 -6.79
N ASP A 170 -20.50 -11.48 -6.59
CA ASP A 170 -21.58 -11.40 -7.57
C ASP A 170 -21.37 -10.27 -8.59
N GLU A 171 -20.12 -9.82 -8.72
CA GLU A 171 -19.63 -8.79 -9.63
C GLU A 171 -20.19 -7.38 -9.36
N ARG A 172 -20.99 -7.19 -8.31
CA ARG A 172 -21.44 -5.84 -7.91
C ARG A 172 -20.26 -4.96 -7.57
N ILE A 173 -20.36 -3.72 -7.99
CA ILE A 173 -19.34 -2.71 -7.78
C ILE A 173 -19.84 -1.64 -6.80
N ILE A 174 -19.00 -1.36 -5.82
CA ILE A 174 -19.24 -0.40 -4.74
C ILE A 174 -18.16 0.67 -4.79
N CYS A 175 -18.53 1.90 -5.15
CA CYS A 175 -17.62 3.04 -5.05
C CYS A 175 -17.67 3.61 -3.63
N TYR A 176 -16.52 3.89 -3.03
CA TYR A 176 -16.47 4.38 -1.65
C TYR A 176 -15.58 5.62 -1.48
N ASP A 177 -15.83 6.36 -0.40
CA ASP A 177 -14.93 7.42 0.07
C ASP A 177 -14.00 6.92 1.16
N LYS A 178 -14.55 6.08 2.06
CA LYS A 178 -13.83 5.37 3.11
C LYS A 178 -14.37 3.95 3.25
N VAL A 179 -13.46 3.01 3.49
CA VAL A 179 -13.76 1.61 3.76
C VAL A 179 -13.16 1.21 5.11
N PHE A 180 -13.91 0.43 5.88
CA PHE A 180 -13.51 -0.13 7.18
C PHE A 180 -13.52 -1.65 7.08
N PHE A 181 -12.47 -2.29 7.57
CA PHE A 181 -12.35 -3.74 7.65
C PHE A 181 -12.34 -4.15 9.11
N SER A 182 -13.24 -5.07 9.45
CA SER A 182 -13.29 -5.77 10.74
C SER A 182 -12.65 -7.15 10.65
#